data_AF-A0A925GE09-F1
#
_entry.id   AF-A0A925GE09-F1
#
_cell.length_a   1.000
_cell.length_b   1.000
_cell.length_c   1.000
_cell.angle_alpha   90.00
_cell.angle_beta   90.00
_cell.angle_gamma   90.00
#
_symmetry.space_group_name_H-M   'P 1'
#
loop_
_entity.id
_entity.type
_entity.pdbx_description
1 polymer ?
#
loop_
_entity_poly.entity_id
_entity_poly.type
_entity_poly.pdbx_seq_one_letter_code
_entity_poly.pdbx_strand_id
1 'polypeptide(L)'
;VVHTALQEDVDAIGISILSGAHMTVFPKIIQLMKDLELDDVLLTGGGIIPDKDQKVLNEMGVGKLFPPGTHTKEIADYIRQWAAQYRNF
;
A
#
# COMPACT_ATOMS: atom_id res chain seq x y z
N VAL A 1 -11.64 -3.13 5.15
CA VAL A 1 -10.48 -3.17 4.22
C VAL A 1 -9.53 -4.29 4.61
N VAL A 2 -8.76 -4.20 5.70
CA VAL A 2 -7.78 -5.26 6.05
C VAL A 2 -8.41 -6.63 6.27
N HIS A 3 -9.53 -6.71 7.00
CA HIS A 3 -10.24 -7.99 7.17
C HIS A 3 -10.75 -8.57 5.84
N THR A 4 -11.24 -7.71 4.94
CA THR A 4 -11.66 -8.11 3.59
C THR A 4 -10.48 -8.60 2.77
N ALA A 5 -9.32 -7.95 2.88
CA ALA A 5 -8.10 -8.36 2.20
C ALA A 5 -7.66 -9.77 2.60
N LEU A 6 -7.78 -10.11 3.89
CA LEU A 6 -7.54 -11.47 4.40
C LEU A 6 -8.58 -12.47 3.86
N GLN A 7 -9.87 -12.12 3.85
CA GLN A 7 -10.94 -13.03 3.42
C GLN A 7 -10.89 -13.33 1.91
N GLU A 8 -10.51 -12.34 1.11
CA GLU A 8 -10.48 -12.43 -0.35
C GLU A 8 -9.10 -12.85 -0.90
N ASP A 9 -8.11 -13.09 -0.03
CA ASP A 9 -6.72 -13.45 -0.39
C ASP A 9 -6.12 -12.52 -1.48
N VAL A 10 -6.18 -11.22 -1.22
CA VAL A 10 -5.78 -10.19 -2.20
C VAL A 10 -4.25 -10.05 -2.28
N ASP A 11 -3.73 -9.80 -3.47
CA ASP A 11 -2.29 -9.53 -3.64
C ASP A 11 -1.88 -8.13 -3.18
N ALA A 12 -2.82 -7.17 -3.16
CA ALA A 12 -2.53 -5.78 -2.84
C ALA A 12 -3.73 -5.03 -2.24
N ILE A 13 -3.43 -4.10 -1.34
CA ILE A 13 -4.32 -3.09 -0.79
C ILE A 13 -3.85 -1.71 -1.28
N GLY A 14 -4.68 -1.05 -2.08
CA GLY A 14 -4.45 0.32 -2.53
C GLY A 14 -5.26 1.35 -1.73
N ILE A 15 -4.62 2.39 -1.18
CA ILE A 15 -5.30 3.48 -0.47
C ILE A 15 -5.19 4.78 -1.25
N SER A 16 -6.32 5.44 -1.48
CA SER A 16 -6.35 6.82 -1.99
C SER A 16 -6.69 7.80 -0.86
N ILE A 17 -5.82 8.79 -0.61
CA ILE A 17 -6.01 9.76 0.49
C ILE A 17 -5.70 11.21 0.07
N LEU A 18 -6.72 12.07 0.21
CA LEU A 18 -6.62 13.51 -0.07
C LEU A 18 -6.77 14.39 1.18
N SER A 19 -7.07 13.79 2.33
CA SER A 19 -7.36 14.49 3.59
C SER A 19 -6.12 14.87 4.40
N GLY A 20 -4.91 14.52 3.94
CA GLY A 20 -3.66 14.69 4.69
C GLY A 20 -3.49 13.75 5.88
N ALA A 21 -4.40 12.79 6.09
CA ALA A 21 -4.33 11.82 7.18
C ALA A 21 -3.48 10.57 6.86
N HIS A 22 -2.59 10.64 5.86
CA HIS A 22 -1.74 9.51 5.42
C HIS A 22 -0.85 8.98 6.54
N MET A 23 -0.28 9.87 7.37
CA MET A 23 0.53 9.50 8.54
C MET A 23 -0.26 8.85 9.68
N THR A 24 -1.59 8.78 9.58
CA THR A 24 -2.42 8.07 10.56
C THR A 24 -2.99 6.79 9.94
N VAL A 25 -3.50 6.87 8.71
CA VAL A 25 -4.20 5.78 8.05
C VAL A 25 -3.25 4.65 7.65
N PHE A 26 -2.13 4.97 6.99
CA PHE A 26 -1.18 3.94 6.55
C PHE A 26 -0.54 3.20 7.73
N PRO A 27 -0.01 3.87 8.77
CA PRO A 27 0.52 3.17 9.95
C PRO A 27 -0.48 2.24 10.63
N LYS A 28 -1.74 2.69 10.75
CA LYS A 28 -2.79 1.85 11.34
C LYS A 28 -3.07 0.59 10.52
N ILE A 29 -3.01 0.69 9.19
CA ILE A 29 -3.23 -0.45 8.31
C ILE A 29 -2.03 -1.40 8.31
N ILE A 30 -0.80 -0.88 8.29
CA ILE A 30 0.41 -1.70 8.49
C ILE A 30 0.32 -2.48 9.80
N GLN A 31 -0.09 -1.84 10.90
CA GLN A 31 -0.22 -2.54 12.18
C GLN A 31 -1.24 -3.68 12.09
N LEU A 32 -2.43 -3.40 11.54
CA LEU A 32 -3.47 -4.43 11.37
C LEU A 32 -3.06 -5.57 10.44
N MET A 33 -2.26 -5.28 9.40
CA MET A 33 -1.74 -6.31 8.51
C MET A 33 -0.76 -7.23 9.24
N LYS A 34 0.14 -6.65 10.05
CA LYS A 34 1.07 -7.42 10.90
C LYS A 34 0.34 -8.26 11.93
N ASP A 35 -0.70 -7.71 12.57
CA ASP A 35 -1.50 -8.43 13.56
C ASP A 35 -2.25 -9.63 12.96
N LEU A 36 -2.47 -9.63 11.64
CA LEU A 36 -3.15 -10.67 10.87
C LEU A 36 -2.20 -11.49 9.99
N GLU A 37 -0.88 -11.35 10.18
CA GLU A 37 0.16 -12.08 9.44
C GLU A 37 0.06 -11.95 7.91
N LEU A 38 -0.41 -10.78 7.43
CA LEU A 38 -0.52 -10.44 6.00
C LEU A 38 0.81 -9.90 5.44
N ASP A 39 1.89 -10.66 5.63
CA ASP A 39 3.25 -10.24 5.27
C ASP A 39 3.52 -10.27 3.75
N ASP A 40 2.69 -11.00 3.00
CA ASP A 40 2.76 -11.19 1.55
C ASP A 40 1.74 -10.35 0.77
N VAL A 41 1.07 -9.41 1.43
CA VAL A 41 0.12 -8.48 0.80
C VAL A 41 0.75 -7.09 0.65
N LEU A 42 0.74 -6.54 -0.57
CA LEU A 42 1.27 -5.21 -0.82
C LEU A 42 0.34 -4.13 -0.27
N LEU A 43 0.84 -3.31 0.66
CA LEU A 43 0.18 -2.04 0.96
C LEU A 43 0.74 -0.91 0.09
N THR A 44 -0.06 -0.29 -0.77
CA THR A 44 0.35 0.82 -1.64
C THR A 44 -0.77 1.87 -1.69
N GLY A 45 -0.57 2.96 -2.44
CA GLY A 45 -1.59 3.98 -2.54
C GLY A 45 -1.16 5.24 -3.26
N GLY A 46 -2.01 6.26 -3.17
CA GLY A 46 -1.77 7.55 -3.79
C GLY A 46 -2.52 8.68 -3.11
N GLY A 47 -2.13 9.90 -3.46
CA GLY A 47 -2.64 11.09 -2.79
C GLY A 47 -1.64 12.24 -2.83
N ILE A 48 -2.01 13.35 -2.20
CA ILE A 48 -1.10 14.49 -2.00
C ILE A 48 -0.31 14.20 -0.72
N ILE A 49 0.84 13.55 -0.86
CA ILE A 49 1.69 13.10 0.25
C ILE A 49 3.08 13.75 0.10
N PRO A 50 3.55 14.56 1.07
CA PRO A 50 4.88 15.15 1.02
C PRO A 50 5.99 14.10 0.95
N ASP A 51 7.07 14.37 0.22
CA ASP A 51 8.19 13.41 0.02
C ASP A 51 8.79 12.89 1.32
N LYS A 52 8.88 13.75 2.35
CA LYS A 52 9.35 13.37 3.68
C LYS A 52 8.46 12.29 4.31
N ASP A 53 7.15 12.46 4.19
CA ASP A 53 6.17 11.53 4.77
C ASP A 53 6.13 10.24 3.94
N GLN A 54 6.24 10.32 2.62
CA GLN A 54 6.40 9.13 1.78
C GLN A 54 7.60 8.30 2.20
N LYS A 55 8.76 8.94 2.45
CA LYS A 55 9.96 8.24 2.89
C LYS A 55 9.73 7.50 4.21
N VAL A 56 9.10 8.16 5.19
CA VAL A 56 8.78 7.54 6.48
C VAL A 56 7.82 6.36 6.30
N LEU A 57 6.76 6.53 5.49
CA LEU A 57 5.81 5.45 5.22
C LEU A 57 6.49 4.25 4.53
N ASN A 58 7.39 4.50 3.60
CA ASN A 58 8.15 3.45 2.93
C ASN A 58 9.06 2.68 3.90
N GLU A 59 9.73 3.39 4.82
CA GLU A 59 10.55 2.79 5.89
C GLU A 59 9.70 1.93 6.86
N MET A 60 8.41 2.22 6.99
CA MET A 60 7.46 1.45 7.80
C MET A 60 6.93 0.19 7.09
N GLY A 61 7.22 0.00 5.81
CA GLY A 61 6.77 -1.13 4.99
C GLY A 61 5.61 -0.80 4.04
N VAL A 62 5.23 0.47 3.89
CA VAL A 62 4.33 0.87 2.80
C VAL A 62 5.11 0.78 1.48
N GLY A 63 4.50 0.22 0.45
CA GLY A 63 5.04 0.21 -0.90
C GLY A 63 5.02 1.59 -1.56
N LYS A 64 5.43 1.66 -2.82
CA LYS A 64 5.47 2.91 -3.58
C LYS A 64 4.15 3.68 -3.47
N LEU A 65 4.25 4.99 -3.23
CA LEU A 65 3.12 5.92 -3.20
C LEU A 65 3.10 6.76 -4.47
N PHE A 66 1.90 7.02 -5.00
CA PHE A 66 1.70 7.64 -6.30
C PHE A 66 1.07 9.03 -6.17
N PRO A 67 1.77 10.11 -6.58
CA PRO A 67 1.20 11.46 -6.56
C PRO A 67 0.12 11.63 -7.65
N PRO A 68 -0.69 12.71 -7.57
CA PRO A 68 -1.65 13.04 -8.62
C PRO A 68 -0.97 13.15 -9.99
N GLY A 69 -1.64 12.63 -11.03
CA GLY A 69 -1.12 12.63 -12.39
C GLY A 69 -0.28 11.40 -12.76
N THR A 70 0.01 10.50 -11.80
CA THR A 70 0.65 9.22 -12.12
C THR A 70 -0.21 8.43 -13.12
N HIS A 71 0.43 7.92 -14.18
CA HIS A 71 -0.25 7.09 -15.18
C HIS A 71 -0.73 5.77 -14.56
N THR A 72 -2.00 5.42 -14.78
CA THR A 72 -2.58 4.17 -14.27
C THR A 72 -1.80 2.93 -14.70
N LYS A 73 -1.20 2.96 -15.90
CA LYS A 73 -0.34 1.87 -16.39
C LYS A 73 0.86 1.64 -15.47
N GLU A 74 1.51 2.71 -15.00
CA GLU A 74 2.65 2.61 -14.08
C GLU A 74 2.23 1.96 -12.75
N ILE A 75 1.08 2.35 -12.20
CA ILE A 75 0.54 1.79 -10.97
C ILE A 75 0.25 0.29 -11.15
N ALA A 76 -0.41 -0.07 -12.26
CA ALA A 76 -0.75 -1.45 -12.57
C ALA A 76 0.50 -2.32 -12.78
N ASP A 77 1.49 -1.81 -13.51
CA ASP A 77 2.74 -2.54 -13.77
C ASP A 77 3.53 -2.74 -12.47
N TYR A 78 3.57 -1.74 -11.58
CA TYR A 78 4.18 -1.86 -10.26
C TYR A 78 3.52 -2.97 -9.42
N ILE A 79 2.19 -2.97 -9.32
CA ILE A 79 1.46 -3.98 -8.53
C ILE A 79 1.71 -5.38 -9.08
N ARG A 80 1.66 -5.57 -10.41
CA ARG A 80 1.92 -6.87 -11.05
C ARG A 80 3.33 -7.37 -10.80
N GLN A 81 4.33 -6.50 -10.92
CA GLN A 81 5.73 -6.86 -10.69
C GLN A 81 5.97 -7.25 -9.24
N TRP A 82 5.40 -6.50 -8.30
CA TRP A 82 5.48 -6.82 -6.88
C TRP A 82 4.83 -8.17 -6.59
N ALA A 83 3.58 -8.39 -7.04
CA ALA A 83 2.89 -9.65 -6.81
C ALA A 83 3.67 -10.85 -7.38
N ALA A 84 4.20 -10.73 -8.59
CA ALA A 84 5.01 -11.78 -9.21
C ALA A 84 6.31 -12.11 -8.46
N GLN A 85 6.84 -11.17 -7.67
CA GLN A 85 8.08 -11.34 -6.91
C GLN A 85 7.85 -11.87 -5.50
N TYR A 86 6.76 -11.46 -4.85
CA TYR A 86 6.55 -11.67 -3.41
C TYR A 86 5.41 -12.63 -3.07
N ARG A 87 4.48 -12.89 -3.99
CA ARG A 87 3.44 -13.90 -3.78
C ARG A 87 4.00 -15.28 -4.14
N ASN A 88 3.93 -16.20 -3.19
CA ASN A 88 4.22 -17.61 -3.42
C ASN A 88 2.91 -18.31 -3.78
N PHE A 89 2.84 -18.89 -4.99
CA PHE A 89 1.74 -19.77 -5.40
C PHE A 89 2.01 -21.21 -4.98
#